data_AF-A0A3D0LCV7-F1
#
_entry.id   AF-A0A3D0LCV7-F1
#
_cell.length_a   1.000
_cell.length_b   1.000
_cell.length_c   1.000
_cell.angle_alpha   90.00
_cell.angle_beta   90.00
_cell.angle_gamma   90.00
#
_symmetry.space_group_name_H-M   'P 1'
#
loop_
_entity.id
_entity.type
_entity.pdbx_description
1 polymer ?
#
loop_
_entity_poly.entity_id
_entity_poly.type
_entity_poly.pdbx_seq_one_letter_code
_entity_poly.pdbx_strand_id
1 'polypeptide(L)'
;MDQRIVNAGIFKDTVDFYSQDKTLLAETRSSMERTRLYGADEYPYLQPPAEDKKDAEIRITKKRSFEAARDLVAEYPNKKVAVLNFASAVQPGGGVINGSSAQEEALCRCSNLYPSLDQGWLHDSFYNRNKAMGDVRHTDACIYTPEVIICKTDDDCPERLPKSGWCTVDVISCAAPNLNKNTYNQHNPETGGAVVLSADELYQIHLRRARHIMCIAAANGVKTLVLGAFGCGAFRNDPAVVAEAYRTATEEFIKYFDIIEFAIFCRDYETTNFTVFYEKLFPLTVAGKRLITAQPAVEVPQEEVIEEDIPAQEEEETIEQDFDESDDDLSDYAEPDSFDEFDDDDYDFTSEVGPERIFNPGDKVQHFKRETLSDEDYAANKYLYQIIGVAIHSETREKLMIYQALYDDFQLYCRPYEMFISEVDHEKYPDIQQMYRFEKIG
;
A
#
# COMPACT_ATOMS: atom_id res chain seq x y z
N MET A 1 -24.17 -29.25 -13.64
CA MET A 1 -24.74 -28.04 -14.29
C MET A 1 -23.59 -27.08 -14.51
N ASP A 2 -23.50 -26.40 -15.65
CA ASP A 2 -22.42 -25.44 -15.90
C ASP A 2 -22.51 -24.31 -14.86
N GLN A 3 -21.44 -24.10 -14.08
CA GLN A 3 -21.40 -23.09 -13.02
C GLN A 3 -21.69 -21.68 -13.56
N ARG A 4 -21.37 -21.39 -14.82
CA ARG A 4 -21.69 -20.10 -15.44
C ARG A 4 -23.19 -19.89 -15.60
N ILE A 5 -23.92 -20.94 -15.99
CA ILE A 5 -25.38 -20.90 -16.09
C ILE A 5 -25.99 -20.67 -14.70
N VAL A 6 -25.45 -21.34 -13.69
CA VAL A 6 -25.87 -21.15 -12.29
C VAL A 6 -25.63 -19.70 -11.85
N ASN A 7 -24.43 -19.17 -12.03
CA ASN A 7 -24.06 -17.80 -11.65
C ASN A 7 -24.90 -16.74 -12.37
N ALA A 8 -25.13 -16.90 -13.67
CA ALA A 8 -25.99 -16.00 -14.45
C ALA A 8 -27.45 -16.06 -13.97
N GLY A 9 -27.93 -17.26 -13.62
CA GLY A 9 -29.25 -17.46 -13.00
C GLY A 9 -29.37 -16.76 -11.65
N ILE A 10 -28.35 -16.87 -10.78
CA ILE A 10 -28.30 -16.19 -9.47
C ILE A 10 -28.31 -14.68 -9.65
N PHE A 11 -27.55 -14.15 -10.60
CA PHE A 11 -27.55 -12.73 -10.89
C PHE A 11 -28.91 -12.24 -11.38
N LYS A 12 -29.54 -12.99 -12.30
CA LYS A 12 -30.91 -12.69 -12.74
C LYS A 12 -31.90 -12.68 -11.57
N ASP A 13 -31.79 -13.65 -10.67
CA ASP A 13 -32.60 -13.67 -9.44
C ASP A 13 -32.37 -12.43 -8.57
N THR A 14 -31.14 -11.91 -8.51
CA THR A 14 -30.80 -10.64 -7.82
C THR A 14 -31.46 -9.45 -8.51
N VAL A 15 -31.39 -9.38 -9.84
CA VAL A 15 -32.07 -8.35 -10.66
C VAL A 15 -33.56 -8.34 -10.40
N ASP A 16 -34.19 -9.52 -10.43
CA ASP A 16 -35.61 -9.66 -10.13
C ASP A 16 -35.92 -9.23 -8.69
N PHE A 17 -35.02 -9.50 -7.73
CA PHE A 17 -35.23 -9.19 -6.32
C PHE A 17 -35.29 -7.68 -6.05
N TYR A 18 -34.27 -6.92 -6.47
CA TYR A 18 -34.26 -5.47 -6.26
C TYR A 18 -35.25 -4.73 -7.16
N SER A 19 -35.76 -5.37 -8.22
CA SER A 19 -36.78 -4.78 -9.09
C SER A 19 -38.21 -4.96 -8.53
N GLN A 20 -38.46 -6.03 -7.78
CA GLN A 20 -39.80 -6.38 -7.28
C GLN A 20 -40.03 -5.99 -5.81
N ASP A 21 -39.00 -6.05 -4.96
CA ASP A 21 -39.12 -5.58 -3.57
C ASP A 21 -39.10 -4.04 -3.53
N LYS A 22 -40.21 -3.44 -3.10
CA LYS A 22 -40.37 -1.97 -3.09
C LYS A 22 -39.33 -1.25 -2.22
N THR A 23 -38.90 -1.85 -1.12
CA THR A 23 -37.90 -1.25 -0.23
C THR A 23 -36.55 -1.29 -0.92
N LEU A 24 -36.13 -2.47 -1.38
CA LEU A 24 -34.83 -2.62 -2.05
C LEU A 24 -34.75 -1.78 -3.33
N LEU A 25 -35.84 -1.66 -4.09
CA LEU A 25 -35.91 -0.78 -5.25
C LEU A 25 -35.71 0.69 -4.90
N ALA A 26 -36.30 1.16 -3.79
CA ALA A 26 -36.14 2.53 -3.32
C ALA A 26 -34.69 2.80 -2.88
N GLU A 27 -34.09 1.88 -2.10
CA GLU A 27 -32.67 1.97 -1.70
C GLU A 27 -31.74 1.95 -2.91
N THR A 28 -32.03 1.12 -3.91
CA THR A 28 -31.27 1.05 -5.16
C THR A 28 -31.27 2.39 -5.88
N ARG A 29 -32.44 3.04 -6.03
CA ARG A 29 -32.53 4.37 -6.66
C ARG A 29 -31.78 5.44 -5.87
N SER A 30 -31.93 5.42 -4.54
CA SER A 30 -31.22 6.34 -3.64
C SER A 30 -29.69 6.19 -3.73
N SER A 31 -29.19 4.96 -3.84
CA SER A 31 -27.77 4.68 -4.05
C SER A 31 -27.31 5.19 -5.42
N MET A 32 -28.03 4.87 -6.49
CA MET A 32 -27.72 5.30 -7.86
C MET A 32 -27.61 6.82 -8.00
N GLU A 33 -28.56 7.57 -7.41
CA GLU A 33 -28.60 9.04 -7.46
C GLU A 33 -27.42 9.70 -6.74
N ARG A 34 -26.82 9.01 -5.76
CA ARG A 34 -25.68 9.50 -4.98
C ARG A 34 -24.35 8.88 -5.38
N THR A 35 -24.34 7.95 -6.34
CA THR A 35 -23.12 7.43 -6.94
C THR A 35 -22.32 8.58 -7.55
N ARG A 36 -21.02 8.60 -7.27
CA ARG A 36 -20.11 9.63 -7.76
C ARG A 36 -18.88 9.00 -8.40
N LEU A 37 -18.45 9.57 -9.52
CA LEU A 37 -17.14 9.31 -10.10
C LEU A 37 -16.14 10.35 -9.58
N TYR A 38 -15.03 9.89 -9.02
CA TYR A 38 -13.85 10.68 -8.71
C TYR A 38 -12.84 10.49 -9.84
N GLY A 39 -12.41 11.59 -10.47
CA GLY A 39 -11.38 11.57 -11.51
C GLY A 39 -10.02 11.08 -10.99
N ALA A 40 -9.11 10.65 -11.87
CA ALA A 40 -7.83 10.05 -11.48
C ALA A 40 -6.97 10.93 -10.55
N ASP A 41 -7.05 12.26 -10.72
CA ASP A 41 -6.32 13.25 -9.92
C ASP A 41 -7.23 13.97 -8.91
N GLU A 42 -8.47 13.52 -8.72
CA GLU A 42 -9.47 14.17 -7.87
C GLU A 42 -9.43 13.62 -6.43
N TYR A 43 -8.42 14.01 -5.66
CA TYR A 43 -8.32 13.65 -4.26
C TYR A 43 -9.16 14.59 -3.38
N PRO A 44 -10.17 14.09 -2.65
CA PRO A 44 -10.93 14.92 -1.72
C PRO A 44 -10.04 15.46 -0.60
N TYR A 45 -10.33 16.67 -0.13
CA TYR A 45 -9.64 17.21 1.03
C TYR A 45 -9.98 16.41 2.29
N LEU A 46 -8.95 16.04 3.05
CA LEU A 46 -9.07 15.38 4.35
C LEU A 46 -8.64 16.32 5.46
N GLN A 47 -9.45 16.40 6.51
CA GLN A 47 -8.99 16.98 7.76
C GLN A 47 -8.02 16.00 8.43
N PRO A 48 -6.82 16.43 8.84
CA PRO A 48 -5.91 15.58 9.58
C PRO A 48 -6.59 14.97 10.81
N PRO A 49 -6.36 13.68 11.11
CA PRO A 49 -6.90 13.06 12.29
C PRO A 49 -6.32 13.74 13.53
N ALA A 50 -7.10 13.76 14.63
CA ALA A 50 -6.62 14.27 15.91
C ALA A 50 -5.34 13.55 16.35
N GLU A 51 -4.44 14.25 17.03
CA GLU A 51 -3.13 13.68 17.43
C GLU A 51 -3.27 12.40 18.27
N ASP A 52 -4.29 12.38 19.14
CA ASP A 52 -4.64 11.28 20.05
C ASP A 52 -5.46 10.16 19.39
N LYS A 53 -5.79 10.29 18.10
CA LYS A 53 -6.49 9.26 17.35
C LYS A 53 -5.63 8.00 17.28
N LYS A 54 -6.14 6.92 17.90
CA LYS A 54 -5.54 5.59 17.82
C LYS A 54 -5.52 5.09 16.38
N ASP A 55 -4.46 4.38 16.05
CA ASP A 55 -4.34 3.59 14.83
C ASP A 55 -5.53 2.64 14.65
N ALA A 56 -5.95 2.44 13.40
CA ALA A 56 -6.90 1.41 13.05
C ALA A 56 -6.43 0.01 13.46
N GLU A 57 -7.39 -0.83 13.84
CA GLU A 57 -7.16 -2.26 13.96
C GLU A 57 -7.01 -2.87 12.55
N ILE A 58 -5.88 -3.53 12.29
CA ILE A 58 -5.64 -4.24 11.04
C ILE A 58 -6.02 -5.71 11.21
N ARG A 59 -6.95 -6.19 10.39
CA ARG A 59 -7.39 -7.59 10.32
C ARG A 59 -7.00 -8.19 8.98
N ILE A 60 -6.54 -9.44 8.98
CA ILE A 60 -6.19 -10.18 7.75
C ILE A 60 -6.94 -11.51 7.83
N THR A 61 -7.90 -11.73 6.93
CA THR A 61 -8.81 -12.87 6.99
C THR A 61 -8.93 -13.56 5.64
N LYS A 62 -9.39 -14.82 5.67
CA LYS A 62 -9.70 -15.60 4.46
C LYS A 62 -11.15 -15.41 3.99
N LYS A 63 -11.86 -14.43 4.56
CA LYS A 63 -13.27 -14.18 4.27
C LYS A 63 -13.45 -13.64 2.85
N ARG A 64 -14.67 -13.77 2.33
CA ARG A 64 -15.10 -13.01 1.17
C ARG A 64 -15.38 -11.56 1.55
N SER A 65 -15.41 -10.67 0.56
CA SER A 65 -15.49 -9.23 0.82
C SER A 65 -16.81 -8.82 1.50
N PHE A 66 -17.96 -9.38 1.10
CA PHE A 66 -19.24 -9.06 1.76
C PHE A 66 -19.49 -9.92 2.99
N GLU A 67 -18.89 -11.10 3.10
CA GLU A 67 -18.81 -11.83 4.37
C GLU A 67 -18.12 -10.97 5.45
N ALA A 68 -16.91 -10.46 5.18
CA ALA A 68 -16.19 -9.57 6.09
C ALA A 68 -16.98 -8.29 6.40
N ALA A 69 -17.56 -7.66 5.38
CA ALA A 69 -18.34 -6.44 5.58
C ALA A 69 -19.58 -6.67 6.46
N ARG A 70 -20.28 -7.80 6.29
CA ARG A 70 -21.45 -8.16 7.12
C ARG A 70 -21.08 -8.34 8.58
N ASP A 71 -19.96 -9.02 8.85
CA ASP A 71 -19.46 -9.19 10.22
C ASP A 71 -19.11 -7.84 10.85
N LEU A 72 -18.46 -6.95 10.10
CA LEU A 72 -18.09 -5.63 10.58
C LEU A 72 -19.31 -4.73 10.84
N VAL A 73 -20.35 -4.79 9.99
CA VAL A 73 -21.61 -4.08 10.25
C VAL A 73 -22.31 -4.63 11.49
N ALA A 74 -22.28 -5.95 11.71
CA ALA A 74 -22.89 -6.58 12.88
C ALA A 74 -22.13 -6.25 14.19
N GLU A 75 -20.79 -6.24 14.14
CA GLU A 75 -19.92 -5.93 15.28
C GLU A 75 -19.95 -4.42 15.61
N TYR A 76 -20.05 -3.56 14.58
CA TYR A 76 -20.01 -2.11 14.70
C TYR A 76 -21.16 -1.40 13.97
N PRO A 77 -22.41 -1.52 14.44
CA PRO A 77 -23.60 -1.02 13.73
C PRO A 77 -23.63 0.50 13.51
N ASN A 78 -22.85 1.27 14.26
CA ASN A 78 -22.76 2.74 14.14
C ASN A 78 -21.60 3.22 13.26
N LYS A 79 -20.81 2.30 12.69
CA LYS A 79 -19.67 2.63 11.83
C LYS A 79 -20.02 2.43 10.38
N LYS A 80 -19.70 3.41 9.56
CA LYS A 80 -19.86 3.32 8.11
C LYS A 80 -18.78 2.38 7.54
N VAL A 81 -19.22 1.30 6.89
CA VAL A 81 -18.35 0.28 6.29
C VAL A 81 -18.28 0.51 4.78
N ALA A 82 -17.08 0.47 4.19
CA ALA A 82 -16.91 0.44 2.74
C ALA A 82 -16.13 -0.79 2.27
N VAL A 83 -16.43 -1.25 1.07
CA VAL A 83 -15.80 -2.41 0.44
C VAL A 83 -15.17 -1.99 -0.88
N LEU A 84 -13.92 -2.39 -1.11
CA LEU A 84 -13.27 -2.23 -2.42
C LEU A 84 -13.82 -3.29 -3.41
N ASN A 85 -14.48 -2.84 -4.47
CA ASN A 85 -14.81 -3.65 -5.63
C ASN A 85 -13.61 -3.67 -6.60
N PHE A 86 -13.12 -4.87 -6.93
CA PHE A 86 -12.05 -5.10 -7.90
C PHE A 86 -12.62 -4.99 -9.31
N ALA A 87 -12.96 -3.75 -9.68
CA ALA A 87 -13.82 -3.46 -10.81
C ALA A 87 -13.15 -3.68 -12.16
N SER A 88 -13.95 -4.04 -13.16
CA SER A 88 -13.57 -3.89 -14.56
C SER A 88 -13.50 -2.41 -14.94
N ALA A 89 -12.46 -2.02 -15.67
CA ALA A 89 -12.34 -0.68 -16.21
C ALA A 89 -13.34 -0.40 -17.34
N VAL A 90 -13.88 -1.44 -17.98
CA VAL A 90 -14.56 -1.34 -19.27
C VAL A 90 -15.99 -1.88 -19.26
N GLN A 91 -16.39 -2.64 -18.25
CA GLN A 91 -17.73 -3.24 -18.18
C GLN A 91 -18.31 -3.12 -16.77
N PRO A 92 -19.49 -2.50 -16.58
CA PRO A 92 -20.12 -2.46 -15.27
C PRO A 92 -20.43 -3.87 -14.77
N GLY A 93 -20.00 -4.18 -13.54
CA GLY A 93 -20.16 -5.51 -12.95
C GLY A 93 -19.37 -6.61 -13.66
N GLY A 94 -18.37 -6.26 -14.47
CA GLY A 94 -17.53 -7.22 -15.18
C GLY A 94 -18.34 -8.20 -16.04
N GLY A 95 -18.11 -9.49 -15.86
CA GLY A 95 -18.81 -10.55 -16.59
C GLY A 95 -20.06 -11.07 -15.90
N VAL A 96 -20.69 -10.33 -14.98
CA VAL A 96 -21.75 -10.87 -14.11
C VAL A 96 -22.95 -11.42 -14.89
N ILE A 97 -23.35 -10.76 -15.98
CA ILE A 97 -24.44 -11.23 -16.86
C ILE A 97 -24.13 -12.59 -17.48
N ASN A 98 -22.85 -12.86 -17.78
CA ASN A 98 -22.38 -14.08 -18.41
C ASN A 98 -22.00 -15.17 -17.40
N GLY A 99 -22.20 -14.93 -16.09
CA GLY A 99 -21.91 -15.89 -15.04
C GLY A 99 -20.44 -16.01 -14.65
N SER A 100 -19.61 -15.01 -14.95
CA SER A 100 -18.24 -14.92 -14.43
C SER A 100 -18.23 -14.92 -12.90
N SER A 101 -17.11 -15.35 -12.31
CA SER A 101 -17.03 -15.66 -10.88
C SER A 101 -15.92 -14.93 -10.14
N ALA A 102 -15.42 -13.79 -10.65
CA ALA A 102 -14.48 -12.98 -9.89
C ALA A 102 -15.22 -12.18 -8.80
N GLN A 103 -14.45 -11.38 -8.06
CA GLN A 103 -14.96 -10.68 -6.88
C GLN A 103 -16.06 -9.67 -7.25
N GLU A 104 -15.86 -8.84 -8.28
CA GLU A 104 -16.87 -7.89 -8.75
C GLU A 104 -18.22 -8.55 -9.06
N GLU A 105 -18.20 -9.67 -9.79
CA GLU A 105 -19.44 -10.38 -10.12
C GLU A 105 -20.10 -10.99 -8.87
N ALA A 106 -19.31 -11.41 -7.88
CA ALA A 106 -19.84 -11.85 -6.59
C ALA A 106 -20.55 -10.70 -5.87
N LEU A 107 -19.94 -9.51 -5.79
CA LEU A 107 -20.57 -8.33 -5.19
C LEU A 107 -21.89 -8.00 -5.90
N CYS A 108 -21.90 -8.03 -7.24
CA CYS A 108 -23.10 -7.78 -8.04
C CYS A 108 -24.19 -8.85 -7.87
N ARG A 109 -23.81 -10.12 -7.64
CA ARG A 109 -24.78 -11.19 -7.31
C ARG A 109 -25.36 -11.01 -5.91
N CYS A 110 -24.58 -10.51 -4.97
CA CYS A 110 -24.96 -10.48 -3.55
C CYS A 110 -25.72 -9.20 -3.12
N SER A 111 -25.76 -8.17 -3.96
CA SER A 111 -26.26 -6.83 -3.61
C SER A 111 -27.02 -6.14 -4.73
N ASN A 112 -27.49 -4.93 -4.46
CA ASN A 112 -28.02 -4.00 -5.46
C ASN A 112 -26.96 -3.08 -6.11
N LEU A 113 -25.67 -3.45 -6.11
CA LEU A 113 -24.58 -2.64 -6.66
C LEU A 113 -24.70 -2.40 -8.17
N TYR A 114 -25.14 -3.41 -8.93
CA TYR A 114 -25.04 -3.40 -10.39
C TYR A 114 -25.75 -2.21 -11.07
N PRO A 115 -27.00 -1.84 -10.73
CA PRO A 115 -27.66 -0.66 -11.28
C PRO A 115 -26.90 0.66 -11.06
N SER A 116 -26.16 0.78 -9.96
CA SER A 116 -25.33 1.97 -9.68
C SER A 116 -24.10 2.05 -10.59
N LEU A 117 -23.58 0.91 -11.04
CA LEU A 117 -22.49 0.84 -12.02
C LEU A 117 -23.00 0.98 -13.46
N ASP A 118 -24.14 0.37 -13.78
CA ASP A 118 -24.73 0.34 -15.13
C ASP A 118 -25.56 1.60 -15.46
N GLN A 119 -25.01 2.78 -15.17
CA GLN A 119 -25.64 4.06 -15.48
C GLN A 119 -25.08 4.63 -16.78
N GLY A 120 -25.95 5.18 -17.65
CA GLY A 120 -25.55 5.72 -18.95
C GLY A 120 -24.43 6.77 -18.87
N TRP A 121 -24.45 7.63 -17.85
CA TRP A 121 -23.41 8.63 -17.67
C TRP A 121 -22.04 8.02 -17.28
N LEU A 122 -22.03 6.91 -16.52
CA LEU A 122 -20.79 6.16 -16.21
C LEU A 122 -20.24 5.41 -17.43
N HIS A 123 -21.12 4.93 -18.31
CA HIS A 123 -20.71 4.41 -19.62
C HIS A 123 -19.92 5.48 -20.37
N ASP A 124 -20.40 6.71 -20.43
CA ASP A 124 -19.72 7.78 -21.16
C ASP A 124 -18.45 8.28 -20.44
N SER A 125 -18.51 8.48 -19.12
CA SER A 125 -17.44 9.14 -18.37
C SER A 125 -16.31 8.22 -17.92
N PHE A 126 -16.57 6.92 -17.74
CA PHE A 126 -15.61 5.94 -17.22
C PHE A 126 -15.38 4.77 -18.19
N TYR A 127 -16.41 3.96 -18.47
CA TYR A 127 -16.21 2.69 -19.18
C TYR A 127 -15.81 2.86 -20.66
N ASN A 128 -16.54 3.67 -21.42
CA ASN A 128 -16.25 3.92 -22.83
C ASN A 128 -14.95 4.72 -23.00
N ARG A 129 -14.63 5.58 -22.03
CA ARG A 129 -13.34 6.29 -22.00
C ARG A 129 -12.18 5.33 -21.84
N ASN A 130 -12.25 4.41 -20.89
CA ASN A 130 -11.24 3.36 -20.69
C ASN A 130 -11.12 2.45 -21.93
N LYS A 131 -12.25 2.05 -22.54
CA LYS A 131 -12.26 1.31 -23.81
C LYS A 131 -11.54 2.07 -24.94
N ALA A 132 -11.86 3.35 -25.10
CA ALA A 132 -11.28 4.20 -26.15
C ALA A 132 -9.77 4.44 -25.95
N MET A 133 -9.31 4.56 -24.69
CA MET A 133 -7.89 4.67 -24.39
C MET A 133 -7.12 3.39 -24.73
N GLY A 134 -7.74 2.22 -24.57
CA GLY A 134 -7.11 0.93 -24.87
C GLY A 134 -5.87 0.65 -24.00
N ASP A 135 -5.70 1.36 -22.89
CA ASP A 135 -4.59 1.18 -21.95
C ASP A 135 -5.00 0.21 -20.84
N VAL A 136 -4.39 -0.97 -20.82
CA VAL A 136 -4.62 -2.02 -19.82
C VAL A 136 -4.07 -1.66 -18.45
N ARG A 137 -3.28 -0.60 -18.32
CA ARG A 137 -2.91 -0.03 -17.00
C ARG A 137 -4.13 0.62 -16.34
N HIS A 138 -5.08 1.10 -17.15
CA HIS A 138 -6.25 1.88 -16.76
C HIS A 138 -5.89 3.16 -16.00
N THR A 139 -6.89 3.88 -15.51
CA THR A 139 -6.72 5.13 -14.77
C THR A 139 -6.88 4.91 -13.28
N ASP A 140 -6.46 5.91 -12.49
CA ASP A 140 -6.60 5.88 -11.03
C ASP A 140 -8.00 6.35 -10.57
N ALA A 141 -8.93 6.57 -11.51
CA ALA A 141 -10.30 7.00 -11.23
C ALA A 141 -11.09 5.93 -10.44
N CYS A 142 -11.99 6.39 -9.58
CA CYS A 142 -12.77 5.55 -8.69
C CYS A 142 -14.26 5.93 -8.72
N ILE A 143 -15.14 4.92 -8.72
CA ILE A 143 -16.58 5.14 -8.56
C ILE A 143 -16.94 4.84 -7.11
N TYR A 144 -17.47 5.82 -6.40
CA TYR A 144 -17.99 5.65 -5.05
C TYR A 144 -19.50 5.51 -5.10
N THR A 145 -20.00 4.39 -4.57
CA THR A 145 -21.42 4.06 -4.52
C THR A 145 -21.84 3.93 -3.05
N PRO A 146 -22.56 4.92 -2.50
CA PRO A 146 -23.00 4.87 -1.12
C PRO A 146 -24.21 3.95 -0.93
N GLU A 147 -24.39 3.43 0.27
CA GLU A 147 -25.60 2.73 0.72
C GLU A 147 -26.07 1.57 -0.18
N VAL A 148 -25.11 0.77 -0.64
CA VAL A 148 -25.36 -0.52 -1.27
C VAL A 148 -25.91 -1.49 -0.23
N ILE A 149 -26.99 -2.17 -0.58
CA ILE A 149 -27.65 -3.16 0.27
C ILE A 149 -27.16 -4.55 -0.13
N ILE A 150 -26.47 -5.22 0.79
CA ILE A 150 -26.17 -6.65 0.69
C ILE A 150 -27.44 -7.41 1.08
N CYS A 151 -28.07 -8.02 0.08
CA CYS A 151 -29.39 -8.66 0.21
C CYS A 151 -29.35 -10.19 0.00
N LYS A 152 -28.17 -10.76 -0.25
CA LYS A 152 -27.94 -12.21 -0.32
C LYS A 152 -26.72 -12.63 0.51
N THR A 153 -26.60 -13.93 0.79
CA THR A 153 -25.38 -14.52 1.36
C THR A 153 -24.19 -14.35 0.41
N ASP A 154 -22.98 -14.31 0.95
CA ASP A 154 -21.74 -14.24 0.16
C ASP A 154 -21.03 -15.60 0.24
N ASP A 155 -21.47 -16.54 -0.60
CA ASP A 155 -20.95 -17.90 -0.69
C ASP A 155 -20.87 -18.33 -2.18
N ASP A 156 -20.62 -19.61 -2.46
CA ASP A 156 -20.52 -20.10 -3.84
C ASP A 156 -21.87 -20.07 -4.60
N CYS A 157 -23.00 -20.09 -3.89
CA CYS A 157 -24.35 -20.07 -4.43
C CYS A 157 -25.25 -19.05 -3.66
N PRO A 158 -25.03 -17.72 -3.82
CA PRO A 158 -25.73 -16.71 -3.04
C PRO A 158 -27.26 -16.85 -2.97
N GLU A 159 -27.78 -16.91 -1.75
CA GLU A 159 -29.21 -17.03 -1.45
C GLU A 159 -29.80 -15.74 -0.88
N ARG A 160 -31.07 -15.44 -1.19
CA ARG A 160 -31.75 -14.24 -0.67
C ARG A 160 -31.81 -14.25 0.85
N LEU A 161 -31.40 -13.15 1.45
CA LEU A 161 -31.53 -12.93 2.89
C LEU A 161 -32.93 -12.36 3.22
N PRO A 162 -33.49 -12.71 4.40
CA PRO A 162 -34.65 -11.98 4.92
C PRO A 162 -34.28 -10.52 5.18
N LYS A 163 -35.26 -9.61 5.21
CA LYS A 163 -35.01 -8.17 5.42
C LYS A 163 -34.22 -7.85 6.68
N SER A 164 -34.39 -8.64 7.74
CA SER A 164 -33.62 -8.51 8.99
C SER A 164 -32.14 -8.86 8.86
N GLY A 165 -31.75 -9.57 7.79
CA GLY A 165 -30.36 -9.93 7.49
C GLY A 165 -29.71 -9.02 6.45
N TRP A 166 -30.43 -8.06 5.89
CA TRP A 166 -29.86 -7.07 4.98
C TRP A 166 -28.91 -6.15 5.74
N CYS A 167 -27.83 -5.75 5.09
CA CYS A 167 -26.92 -4.77 5.65
C CYS A 167 -26.50 -3.75 4.58
N THR A 168 -26.17 -2.55 5.05
CA THR A 168 -25.84 -1.41 4.20
C THR A 168 -24.35 -1.14 4.29
N VAL A 169 -23.71 -1.04 3.14
CA VAL A 169 -22.28 -0.73 2.98
C VAL A 169 -22.09 0.28 1.87
N ASP A 170 -20.97 0.98 1.86
CA ASP A 170 -20.53 1.69 0.67
C ASP A 170 -19.63 0.78 -0.18
N VAL A 171 -19.53 1.07 -1.47
CA VAL A 171 -18.64 0.37 -2.39
C VAL A 171 -17.77 1.37 -3.13
N ILE A 172 -16.46 1.14 -3.14
CA ILE A 172 -15.50 1.87 -3.98
C ILE A 172 -15.06 0.94 -5.10
N SER A 173 -15.38 1.29 -6.34
CA SER A 173 -14.98 0.57 -7.54
C SER A 173 -13.75 1.22 -8.15
N CYS A 174 -12.65 0.47 -8.20
CA CYS A 174 -11.42 0.87 -8.87
C CYS A 174 -10.92 -0.32 -9.70
N ALA A 175 -10.33 -0.05 -10.87
CA ALA A 175 -9.78 -1.10 -11.72
C ALA A 175 -8.28 -1.27 -11.46
N ALA A 176 -7.81 -2.50 -11.23
CA ALA A 176 -6.39 -2.83 -11.17
C ALA A 176 -5.82 -2.94 -12.60
N PRO A 177 -4.52 -2.74 -12.83
CA PRO A 177 -3.97 -2.92 -14.17
C PRO A 177 -4.09 -4.39 -14.59
N ASN A 178 -4.45 -4.63 -15.85
CA ASN A 178 -4.61 -5.97 -16.39
C ASN A 178 -3.31 -6.45 -17.06
N LEU A 179 -2.55 -7.28 -16.34
CA LEU A 179 -1.29 -7.86 -16.79
C LEU A 179 -1.46 -9.23 -17.45
N ASN A 180 -2.70 -9.64 -17.69
CA ASN A 180 -2.97 -10.90 -18.35
C ASN A 180 -2.55 -10.83 -19.82
N LYS A 181 -1.60 -11.68 -20.22
CA LYS A 181 -1.05 -11.72 -21.58
C LYS A 181 -2.10 -12.07 -22.65
N ASN A 182 -3.22 -12.67 -22.25
CA ASN A 182 -4.37 -12.93 -23.12
C ASN A 182 -5.43 -11.83 -22.94
N THR A 183 -5.13 -10.61 -23.39
CA THR A 183 -6.03 -9.45 -23.26
C THR A 183 -7.30 -9.62 -24.09
N TYR A 184 -7.20 -10.23 -25.28
CA TYR A 184 -8.35 -10.64 -26.09
C TYR A 184 -8.84 -12.04 -25.71
N ASN A 185 -9.87 -12.11 -24.88
CA ASN A 185 -10.65 -13.34 -24.72
C ASN A 185 -12.15 -12.99 -24.60
N GLN A 186 -13.06 -13.95 -24.84
CA GLN A 186 -14.52 -13.70 -24.77
C GLN A 186 -15.01 -13.15 -23.41
N HIS A 187 -14.15 -13.18 -22.40
CA HIS A 187 -14.40 -12.74 -21.03
C HIS A 187 -13.66 -11.45 -20.65
N ASN A 188 -12.85 -10.89 -21.56
CA ASN A 188 -12.15 -9.64 -21.40
C ASN A 188 -12.33 -8.79 -22.67
N PRO A 189 -13.23 -7.78 -22.65
CA PRO A 189 -13.50 -6.93 -23.80
C PRO A 189 -12.42 -5.84 -23.98
N GLU A 190 -11.34 -5.88 -23.22
CA GLU A 190 -10.23 -4.94 -23.33
C GLU A 190 -9.49 -5.11 -24.66
N THR A 191 -9.40 -4.02 -25.40
CA THR A 191 -8.79 -3.96 -26.73
C THR A 191 -7.29 -3.66 -26.70
N GLY A 192 -6.73 -3.44 -25.51
CA GLY A 192 -5.32 -3.09 -25.30
C GLY A 192 -4.37 -4.28 -25.45
N GLY A 193 -3.14 -3.99 -25.89
CA GLY A 193 -2.07 -4.99 -25.92
C GLY A 193 -1.61 -5.37 -24.51
N ALA A 194 -1.07 -6.58 -24.36
CA ALA A 194 -0.46 -6.99 -23.09
C ALA A 194 0.71 -6.07 -22.74
N VAL A 195 0.72 -5.55 -21.50
CA VAL A 195 1.81 -4.73 -20.96
C VAL A 195 2.58 -5.56 -19.95
N VAL A 196 3.92 -5.41 -19.97
CA VAL A 196 4.80 -5.92 -18.92
C VAL A 196 5.24 -4.70 -18.12
N LEU A 197 4.96 -4.72 -16.82
CA LEU A 197 5.39 -3.67 -15.90
C LEU A 197 6.53 -4.20 -15.04
N SER A 198 7.49 -3.33 -14.72
CA SER A 198 8.45 -3.62 -13.65
C SER A 198 7.74 -3.70 -12.29
N ALA A 199 8.40 -4.29 -11.30
CA ALA A 199 7.87 -4.32 -9.93
C ALA A 199 7.63 -2.90 -9.40
N ASP A 200 8.53 -1.96 -9.71
CA ASP A 200 8.43 -0.56 -9.27
C ASP A 200 7.28 0.19 -9.96
N GLU A 201 7.09 0.01 -11.27
CA GLU A 201 5.97 0.62 -12.00
C GLU A 201 4.63 0.11 -11.45
N LEU A 202 4.54 -1.20 -11.21
CA LEU A 202 3.36 -1.83 -10.65
C LEU A 202 3.09 -1.34 -9.22
N TYR A 203 4.13 -1.27 -8.38
CA TYR A 203 4.06 -0.72 -7.03
C TYR A 203 3.51 0.71 -7.05
N GLN A 204 4.05 1.58 -7.90
CA GLN A 204 3.62 2.99 -7.97
C GLN A 204 2.16 3.13 -8.43
N ILE A 205 1.70 2.31 -9.38
CA ILE A 205 0.28 2.30 -9.79
C ILE A 205 -0.61 1.89 -8.61
N HIS A 206 -0.29 0.79 -7.93
CA HIS A 206 -1.09 0.32 -6.80
C HIS A 206 -1.04 1.28 -5.62
N LEU A 207 0.10 1.91 -5.35
CA LEU A 207 0.24 2.88 -4.27
C LEU A 207 -0.63 4.12 -4.52
N ARG A 208 -0.61 4.69 -5.73
CA ARG A 208 -1.50 5.81 -6.09
C ARG A 208 -2.98 5.45 -5.94
N ARG A 209 -3.37 4.27 -6.42
CA ARG A 209 -4.75 3.77 -6.30
C ARG A 209 -5.15 3.51 -4.86
N ALA A 210 -4.31 2.86 -4.07
CA ALA A 210 -4.55 2.61 -2.65
C ALA A 210 -4.77 3.94 -1.90
N ARG A 211 -3.89 4.93 -2.11
CA ARG A 211 -4.05 6.28 -1.56
C ARG A 211 -5.37 6.92 -2.00
N HIS A 212 -5.74 6.81 -3.27
CA HIS A 212 -6.98 7.41 -3.78
C HIS A 212 -8.22 6.75 -3.18
N ILE A 213 -8.26 5.41 -3.15
CA ILE A 213 -9.33 4.62 -2.54
C ILE A 213 -9.50 4.97 -1.06
N MET A 214 -8.41 5.00 -0.29
CA MET A 214 -8.43 5.33 1.13
C MET A 214 -8.82 6.79 1.36
N CYS A 215 -8.36 7.71 0.50
CA CYS A 215 -8.75 9.12 0.56
C CYS A 215 -10.25 9.31 0.33
N ILE A 216 -10.81 8.68 -0.71
CA ILE A 216 -12.25 8.70 -0.99
C ILE A 216 -13.03 8.10 0.18
N ALA A 217 -12.60 6.96 0.72
CA ALA A 217 -13.25 6.32 1.85
C ALA A 217 -13.30 7.27 3.06
N ALA A 218 -12.16 7.81 3.47
CA ALA A 218 -12.05 8.72 4.61
C ALA A 218 -12.91 9.97 4.42
N ALA A 219 -12.87 10.58 3.23
CA ALA A 219 -13.63 11.79 2.91
C ALA A 219 -15.16 11.57 2.95
N ASN A 220 -15.61 10.35 2.66
CA ASN A 220 -17.03 9.99 2.72
C ASN A 220 -17.46 9.43 4.09
N GLY A 221 -16.61 9.61 5.11
CA GLY A 221 -16.91 9.26 6.50
C GLY A 221 -16.84 7.78 6.83
N VAL A 222 -16.21 6.97 5.96
CA VAL A 222 -15.98 5.55 6.21
C VAL A 222 -15.08 5.39 7.43
N LYS A 223 -15.47 4.51 8.36
CA LYS A 223 -14.68 4.18 9.56
C LYS A 223 -14.12 2.77 9.53
N THR A 224 -14.71 1.91 8.71
CA THR A 224 -14.28 0.53 8.56
C THR A 224 -14.14 0.20 7.09
N LEU A 225 -12.96 -0.24 6.67
CA LEU A 225 -12.64 -0.46 5.26
C LEU A 225 -12.30 -1.93 5.00
N VAL A 226 -12.97 -2.55 4.03
CA VAL A 226 -12.68 -3.90 3.56
C VAL A 226 -11.90 -3.82 2.25
N LEU A 227 -10.66 -4.33 2.29
CA LEU A 227 -9.73 -4.42 1.17
C LEU A 227 -9.45 -5.90 0.86
N GLY A 228 -8.52 -6.17 -0.05
CA GLY A 228 -8.06 -7.53 -0.33
C GLY A 228 -7.02 -7.57 -1.44
N ALA A 229 -6.86 -8.73 -2.07
CA ALA A 229 -5.85 -8.97 -3.10
C ALA A 229 -6.20 -8.35 -4.46
N PHE A 230 -6.19 -7.02 -4.52
CA PHE A 230 -6.64 -6.21 -5.67
C PHE A 230 -5.82 -6.50 -6.94
N GLY A 231 -6.46 -7.10 -7.95
CA GLY A 231 -5.82 -7.42 -9.23
C GLY A 231 -4.97 -8.71 -9.23
N CYS A 232 -4.78 -9.37 -8.09
CA CYS A 232 -3.94 -10.58 -7.96
C CYS A 232 -4.61 -11.88 -8.46
N GLY A 233 -5.79 -11.76 -9.08
CA GLY A 233 -6.55 -12.88 -9.66
C GLY A 233 -6.45 -12.87 -11.19
N ALA A 234 -7.60 -12.66 -11.85
CA ALA A 234 -7.70 -12.68 -13.31
C ALA A 234 -6.75 -11.71 -14.03
N PHE A 235 -6.39 -10.60 -13.37
CA PHE A 235 -5.51 -9.55 -13.88
C PHE A 235 -4.02 -9.81 -13.63
N ARG A 236 -3.66 -10.90 -12.93
CA ARG A 236 -2.27 -11.40 -12.81
C ARG A 236 -1.27 -10.39 -12.23
N ASN A 237 -1.72 -9.53 -11.32
CA ASN A 237 -0.81 -8.65 -10.56
C ASN A 237 -0.02 -9.49 -9.56
N ASP A 238 1.26 -9.13 -9.34
CA ASP A 238 2.09 -9.79 -8.32
C ASP A 238 1.58 -9.46 -6.91
N PRO A 239 1.11 -10.44 -6.12
CA PRO A 239 0.58 -10.20 -4.79
C PRO A 239 1.60 -9.56 -3.83
N ALA A 240 2.90 -9.79 -3.99
CA ALA A 240 3.91 -9.22 -3.09
C ALA A 240 4.04 -7.71 -3.31
N VAL A 241 4.02 -7.29 -4.58
CA VAL A 241 4.07 -5.87 -4.97
C VAL A 241 2.79 -5.15 -4.53
N VAL A 242 1.63 -5.76 -4.76
CA VAL A 242 0.33 -5.17 -4.35
C VAL A 242 0.25 -5.08 -2.81
N ALA A 243 0.64 -6.12 -2.09
CA ALA A 243 0.62 -6.12 -0.64
C ALA A 243 1.54 -5.04 -0.05
N GLU A 244 2.74 -4.85 -0.60
CA GLU A 244 3.64 -3.78 -0.16
C GLU A 244 3.05 -2.38 -0.41
N ALA A 245 2.47 -2.14 -1.59
CA ALA A 245 1.84 -0.85 -1.90
C ALA A 245 0.68 -0.54 -0.94
N TYR A 246 -0.16 -1.53 -0.66
CA TYR A 246 -1.25 -1.38 0.30
C TYR A 246 -0.77 -1.27 1.74
N ARG A 247 0.36 -1.89 2.11
CA ARG A 247 1.00 -1.70 3.42
C ARG A 247 1.41 -0.25 3.62
N THR A 248 2.15 0.32 2.66
CA THR A 248 2.58 1.74 2.70
C THR A 248 1.38 2.69 2.80
N ALA A 249 0.38 2.52 1.93
CA ALA A 249 -0.84 3.33 2.00
C ALA A 249 -1.59 3.13 3.34
N THR A 250 -1.62 1.92 3.88
CA THR A 250 -2.25 1.67 5.20
C THR A 250 -1.55 2.45 6.30
N GLU A 251 -0.22 2.46 6.34
CA GLU A 251 0.54 3.24 7.33
C GLU A 251 0.22 4.74 7.25
N GLU A 252 0.12 5.31 6.05
CA GLU A 252 -0.22 6.72 5.82
C GLU A 252 -1.65 7.07 6.27
N PHE A 253 -2.59 6.15 6.08
CA PHE A 253 -4.01 6.39 6.35
C PHE A 253 -4.51 5.76 7.66
N ILE A 254 -3.63 5.14 8.45
CA ILE A 254 -4.01 4.26 9.57
C ILE A 254 -4.89 4.95 10.62
N LYS A 255 -4.72 6.27 10.82
CA LYS A 255 -5.50 7.05 11.79
C LYS A 255 -6.85 7.55 11.27
N TYR A 256 -7.12 7.46 9.97
CA TYR A 256 -8.41 7.90 9.40
C TYR A 256 -9.53 6.87 9.61
N PHE A 257 -9.16 5.61 9.81
CA PHE A 257 -10.07 4.49 10.02
C PHE A 257 -10.02 4.00 11.47
N ASP A 258 -11.04 3.25 11.85
CA ASP A 258 -11.04 2.49 13.10
C ASP A 258 -10.59 1.05 12.84
N ILE A 259 -10.94 0.49 11.67
CA ILE A 259 -10.66 -0.89 11.29
C ILE A 259 -10.37 -0.95 9.79
N ILE A 260 -9.31 -1.66 9.42
CA ILE A 260 -9.03 -2.03 8.03
C ILE A 260 -8.91 -3.55 7.99
N GLU A 261 -9.84 -4.21 7.29
CA GLU A 261 -9.82 -5.66 7.10
C GLU A 261 -9.41 -6.01 5.67
N PHE A 262 -8.29 -6.72 5.54
CA PHE A 262 -7.85 -7.35 4.31
C PHE A 262 -8.50 -8.73 4.19
N ALA A 263 -9.66 -8.78 3.52
CA ALA A 263 -10.41 -10.00 3.25
C ALA A 263 -9.87 -10.65 1.96
N ILE A 264 -8.95 -11.61 2.12
CA ILE A 264 -8.26 -12.28 1.02
C ILE A 264 -8.79 -13.70 0.92
N PHE A 265 -9.93 -13.84 0.26
CA PHE A 265 -10.53 -15.14 0.01
C PHE A 265 -9.57 -16.04 -0.78
N CYS A 266 -9.30 -17.21 -0.21
CA CYS A 266 -8.62 -18.30 -0.87
C CYS A 266 -9.41 -19.58 -0.64
N ARG A 267 -9.45 -20.44 -1.66
CA ARG A 267 -9.85 -21.83 -1.44
C ARG A 267 -8.70 -22.56 -0.75
N ASP A 268 -8.99 -23.62 -0.01
CA ASP A 268 -8.02 -24.30 0.86
C ASP A 268 -6.73 -24.79 0.16
N TYR A 269 -6.75 -24.90 -1.18
CA TYR A 269 -5.62 -25.32 -2.01
C TYR A 269 -4.86 -24.17 -2.71
N GLU A 270 -5.34 -22.92 -2.65
CA GLU A 270 -4.79 -21.75 -3.36
C GLU A 270 -4.51 -20.60 -2.38
N THR A 271 -3.59 -20.81 -1.44
CA THR A 271 -3.35 -19.85 -0.33
C THR A 271 -2.30 -18.77 -0.66
N THR A 272 -1.67 -18.78 -1.84
CA THR A 272 -0.54 -17.90 -2.16
C THR A 272 -0.83 -16.42 -1.90
N ASN A 273 -1.96 -15.90 -2.39
CA ASN A 273 -2.34 -14.50 -2.17
C ASN A 273 -2.52 -14.21 -0.67
N PHE A 274 -3.18 -15.11 0.07
CA PHE A 274 -3.38 -14.94 1.50
C PHE A 274 -2.05 -14.94 2.25
N THR A 275 -1.17 -15.91 1.99
CA THR A 275 0.14 -16.02 2.66
C THR A 275 0.98 -14.76 2.45
N VAL A 276 1.10 -14.30 1.20
CA VAL A 276 1.93 -13.11 0.87
C VAL A 276 1.39 -11.85 1.53
N PHE A 277 0.07 -11.61 1.44
CA PHE A 277 -0.54 -10.46 2.12
C PHE A 277 -0.43 -10.56 3.63
N TYR A 278 -0.59 -11.76 4.20
CA TYR A 278 -0.43 -12.00 5.62
C TYR A 278 0.97 -11.62 6.07
N GLU A 279 2.02 -12.17 5.45
CA GLU A 279 3.41 -11.86 5.80
C GLU A 279 3.72 -10.36 5.74
N LYS A 280 3.28 -9.67 4.69
CA LYS A 280 3.53 -8.24 4.49
C LYS A 280 2.77 -7.35 5.47
N LEU A 281 1.51 -7.67 5.77
CA LEU A 281 0.64 -6.81 6.58
C LEU A 281 0.63 -7.22 8.06
N PHE A 282 1.10 -8.41 8.41
CA PHE A 282 1.14 -8.91 9.78
C PHE A 282 1.82 -7.94 10.76
N PRO A 283 2.96 -7.30 10.42
CA PRO A 283 3.58 -6.27 11.26
C PRO A 283 2.66 -5.12 11.69
N LEU A 284 1.62 -4.80 10.89
CA LEU A 284 0.66 -3.73 11.21
C LEU A 284 -0.46 -4.18 12.15
N THR A 285 -0.66 -5.49 12.31
CA THR A 285 -1.68 -6.05 13.21
C THR A 285 -1.28 -5.88 14.67
N VAL A 286 -2.25 -5.93 15.59
CA VAL A 286 -1.96 -5.89 17.03
C VAL A 286 -1.01 -7.01 17.45
N ALA A 287 -1.17 -8.22 16.90
CA ALA A 287 -0.31 -9.35 17.19
C ALA A 287 1.10 -9.16 16.63
N GLY A 288 1.24 -8.67 15.39
CA GLY A 288 2.54 -8.39 14.79
C GLY A 288 3.29 -7.27 15.50
N LYS A 289 2.61 -6.17 15.84
CA LYS A 289 3.19 -5.09 16.65
C LYS A 289 3.71 -5.63 17.98
N ARG A 290 2.93 -6.46 18.68
CA ARG A 290 3.35 -7.10 19.94
C ARG A 290 4.56 -8.01 19.78
N LEU A 291 4.64 -8.80 18.71
CA LEU A 291 5.76 -9.70 18.46
C LEU A 291 7.05 -8.93 18.15
N ILE A 292 6.97 -7.86 17.34
CA ILE A 292 8.12 -7.00 17.04
C ILE A 292 8.64 -6.33 18.31
N THR A 293 7.75 -5.86 19.19
CA THR A 293 8.14 -5.28 20.49
C THR A 293 8.63 -6.31 21.51
N ALA A 294 8.38 -7.61 21.28
CA ALA A 294 8.73 -8.70 22.21
C ALA A 294 9.98 -9.48 21.80
N GLN A 295 10.63 -9.17 20.67
CA GLN A 295 11.91 -9.77 20.30
C GLN A 295 13.05 -9.12 21.12
N PRO A 296 13.81 -9.88 21.92
CA PRO A 296 14.96 -9.34 22.63
C PRO A 296 16.08 -8.99 21.64
N ALA A 297 16.84 -7.93 21.93
CA ALA A 297 18.08 -7.64 21.23
C ALA A 297 19.03 -8.83 21.37
N VAL A 298 19.55 -9.35 20.26
CA VAL A 298 20.54 -10.43 20.27
C VAL A 298 21.87 -9.83 20.74
N GLU A 299 22.30 -10.20 21.95
CA GLU A 299 23.63 -9.87 22.47
C GLU A 299 24.71 -10.64 21.70
N VAL A 300 25.74 -9.93 21.22
CA VAL A 300 26.97 -10.52 20.68
C VAL A 300 27.99 -10.61 21.82
N PRO A 301 28.65 -11.75 22.07
CA PRO A 301 29.61 -11.88 23.16
C PRO A 301 30.85 -11.00 22.92
N GLN A 302 31.34 -10.32 23.96
CA GLN A 302 32.63 -9.63 23.96
C GLN A 302 33.76 -10.62 24.27
N GLU A 303 34.79 -10.71 23.43
CA GLU A 303 36.07 -11.32 23.79
C GLU A 303 36.89 -10.38 24.69
N GLU A 304 37.49 -10.95 25.73
CA GLU A 304 38.41 -10.29 26.65
C GLU A 304 39.68 -9.81 25.91
N VAL A 305 40.02 -8.52 26.07
CA VAL A 305 41.31 -7.97 25.64
C VAL A 305 42.33 -8.21 26.74
N ILE A 306 43.25 -9.15 26.51
CA ILE A 306 44.48 -9.30 27.30
C ILE A 306 45.48 -8.26 26.79
N GLU A 307 45.89 -7.32 27.66
CA GLU A 307 47.02 -6.42 27.39
C GLU A 307 48.33 -7.18 27.56
N GLU A 308 49.11 -7.39 26.48
CA GLU A 308 50.57 -7.54 26.57
C GLU A 308 51.30 -6.85 25.41
N ASP A 309 52.46 -6.28 25.78
CA ASP A 309 53.35 -5.41 25.02
C ASP A 309 53.84 -5.97 23.68
N ILE A 310 53.93 -5.09 22.68
CA ILE A 310 54.48 -5.38 21.34
C ILE A 310 56.02 -5.28 21.38
N PRO A 311 56.74 -6.31 20.86
CA PRO A 311 57.82 -6.00 19.94
C PRO A 311 57.82 -6.87 18.67
N ALA A 312 57.86 -6.16 17.54
CA ALA A 312 58.58 -6.39 16.29
C ALA A 312 58.79 -7.80 15.69
N GLN A 313 58.47 -7.86 14.38
CA GLN A 313 59.12 -8.60 13.28
C GLN A 313 58.59 -9.99 12.84
N GLU A 314 58.39 -10.03 11.51
CA GLU A 314 58.67 -11.11 10.53
C GLU A 314 57.78 -12.36 10.45
N GLU A 315 57.17 -12.48 9.25
CA GLU A 315 57.07 -13.64 8.35
C GLU A 315 56.49 -15.02 8.78
N GLU A 316 55.88 -15.64 7.75
CA GLU A 316 55.62 -17.07 7.52
C GLU A 316 54.29 -17.72 8.00
N GLU A 317 53.41 -17.89 7.02
CA GLU A 317 52.80 -19.14 6.54
C GLU A 317 52.59 -20.36 7.49
N THR A 318 51.32 -20.79 7.47
CA THR A 318 50.83 -22.16 7.20
C THR A 318 50.47 -23.16 8.32
N ILE A 319 49.35 -23.85 8.02
CA ILE A 319 48.90 -25.22 8.36
C ILE A 319 47.85 -25.39 9.48
N GLU A 320 46.62 -25.61 8.98
CA GLU A 320 45.66 -26.70 9.25
C GLU A 320 45.44 -27.27 10.67
N GLN A 321 44.15 -27.34 11.01
CA GLN A 321 43.32 -28.58 11.11
C GLN A 321 42.55 -28.71 12.43
N ASP A 322 41.22 -28.69 12.25
CA ASP A 322 40.16 -29.48 12.86
C ASP A 322 40.18 -29.72 14.38
N PHE A 323 39.09 -29.38 15.06
CA PHE A 323 38.32 -30.39 15.79
C PHE A 323 36.87 -29.93 16.02
N ASP A 324 36.02 -30.93 16.00
CA ASP A 324 34.59 -30.91 15.71
C ASP A 324 33.74 -31.07 16.99
N GLU A 325 32.59 -30.42 16.95
CA GLU A 325 31.26 -30.76 17.50
C GLU A 325 30.97 -31.20 18.95
N SER A 326 29.73 -30.83 19.30
CA SER A 326 28.77 -31.45 20.24
C SER A 326 28.95 -31.14 21.74
N ASP A 327 27.91 -31.08 22.58
CA ASP A 327 26.46 -30.86 22.47
C ASP A 327 25.98 -30.66 23.94
N ASP A 328 24.75 -30.18 24.09
CA ASP A 328 23.78 -30.54 25.15
C ASP A 328 23.37 -29.47 26.19
N ASP A 329 22.16 -28.95 25.92
CA ASP A 329 20.94 -28.96 26.74
C ASP A 329 20.91 -28.41 28.19
N LEU A 330 20.23 -27.27 28.30
CA LEU A 330 19.05 -26.95 29.13
C LEU A 330 19.04 -27.35 30.62
N SER A 331 18.95 -26.36 31.52
CA SER A 331 17.77 -26.17 32.40
C SER A 331 17.91 -25.01 33.41
N ASP A 332 16.74 -24.47 33.76
CA ASP A 332 16.37 -23.75 34.98
C ASP A 332 16.66 -22.25 35.12
N TYR A 333 15.65 -21.46 34.71
CA TYR A 333 15.43 -20.07 35.10
C TYR A 333 14.78 -19.96 36.48
N ALA A 334 15.44 -19.27 37.40
CA ALA A 334 14.82 -18.60 38.54
C ALA A 334 15.50 -17.22 38.72
N GLU A 335 14.77 -16.15 38.38
CA GLU A 335 15.06 -14.76 38.76
C GLU A 335 14.92 -14.59 40.30
N PRO A 336 15.55 -13.58 40.96
CA PRO A 336 15.57 -12.19 40.51
C PRO A 336 16.75 -11.27 40.93
N ASP A 337 16.76 -10.08 40.34
CA ASP A 337 16.86 -8.73 40.97
C ASP A 337 17.83 -7.74 40.28
N SER A 338 17.21 -6.63 39.86
CA SER A 338 17.73 -5.27 39.60
C SER A 338 18.91 -5.09 38.63
N PHE A 339 18.61 -4.53 37.45
CA PHE A 339 19.60 -3.80 36.65
C PHE A 339 19.20 -2.31 36.60
N ASP A 340 20.10 -1.47 37.07
CA ASP A 340 19.95 -0.01 37.17
C ASP A 340 19.96 0.66 35.79
N GLU A 341 19.11 1.68 35.65
CA GLU A 341 19.03 2.62 34.53
C GLU A 341 20.38 3.30 34.27
N PHE A 342 20.79 3.37 32.99
CA PHE A 342 21.78 4.35 32.55
C PHE A 342 21.10 5.41 31.69
N ASP A 343 21.11 6.63 32.21
CA ASP A 343 20.61 7.87 31.63
C ASP A 343 21.15 8.13 30.23
N ASP A 344 20.24 8.32 29.27
CA ASP A 344 20.52 8.76 27.89
C ASP A 344 20.12 10.25 27.69
N ASP A 345 20.13 11.03 28.78
CA ASP A 345 19.83 12.47 28.82
C ASP A 345 21.12 13.31 28.82
N ASP A 346 21.93 13.29 27.74
CA ASP A 346 22.75 14.47 27.33
C ASP A 346 23.56 14.28 26.03
N TYR A 347 22.91 14.06 24.89
CA TYR A 347 23.59 14.22 23.59
C TYR A 347 22.89 15.23 22.67
N ASP A 348 23.14 16.52 22.94
CA ASP A 348 22.77 17.64 22.08
C ASP A 348 23.60 17.65 20.78
N PHE A 349 22.98 17.17 19.69
CA PHE A 349 23.58 17.08 18.36
C PHE A 349 23.62 18.42 17.58
N THR A 350 23.35 19.56 18.22
CA THR A 350 23.34 20.88 17.56
C THR A 350 24.63 21.70 17.74
N SER A 351 25.63 21.18 18.46
CA SER A 351 26.72 22.00 19.00
C SER A 351 27.92 22.28 18.08
N GLU A 352 27.99 21.75 16.85
CA GLU A 352 29.17 21.98 15.97
C GLU A 352 28.90 22.54 14.56
N VAL A 353 27.66 22.94 14.23
CA VAL A 353 27.39 23.61 12.94
C VAL A 353 26.73 24.95 13.20
N GLY A 354 27.39 26.04 12.77
CA GLY A 354 26.87 27.39 12.92
C GLY A 354 25.42 27.54 12.43
N PRO A 355 24.65 28.50 12.96
CA PRO A 355 23.18 28.59 12.85
C PRO A 355 22.61 28.77 11.43
N GLU A 356 23.44 28.75 10.39
CA GLU A 356 23.06 29.17 9.03
C GLU A 356 22.89 28.03 8.01
N ARG A 357 23.23 26.76 8.33
CA ARG A 357 23.20 25.66 7.34
C ARG A 357 22.52 24.37 7.82
N ILE A 358 21.29 24.51 8.28
CA ILE A 358 20.40 23.40 8.63
C ILE A 358 19.61 22.95 7.39
N PHE A 359 19.61 21.64 7.12
CA PHE A 359 18.80 21.01 6.08
C PHE A 359 17.61 20.29 6.70
N ASN A 360 16.40 20.65 6.30
CA ASN A 360 15.17 20.01 6.77
C ASN A 360 14.57 19.09 5.69
N PRO A 361 13.84 18.03 6.08
CA PRO A 361 13.02 17.26 5.16
C PRO A 361 12.15 18.17 4.28
N GLY A 362 12.24 17.96 2.97
CA GLY A 362 11.53 18.75 1.96
C GLY A 362 12.35 19.88 1.33
N ASP A 363 13.48 20.29 1.93
CA ASP A 363 14.35 21.33 1.38
C ASP A 363 14.89 20.95 0.00
N LYS A 364 14.83 21.87 -0.95
CA LYS A 364 15.46 21.69 -2.27
C LYS A 364 16.89 22.18 -2.23
N VAL A 365 17.81 21.39 -2.76
CA VAL A 365 19.24 21.72 -2.80
C VAL A 365 19.80 21.48 -4.19
N GLN A 366 20.76 22.30 -4.62
CA GLN A 366 21.54 22.08 -5.85
C GLN A 366 22.96 21.69 -5.52
N HIS A 367 23.52 20.80 -6.33
CA HIS A 367 24.94 20.50 -6.31
C HIS A 367 25.72 21.47 -7.21
N PHE A 368 26.92 21.89 -6.81
CA PHE A 368 27.71 22.93 -7.49
C PHE A 368 27.94 22.72 -8.99
N LYS A 369 28.02 21.45 -9.42
CA LYS A 369 28.12 21.08 -10.84
C LYS A 369 26.95 21.58 -11.69
N ARG A 370 25.83 21.97 -11.08
CA ARG A 370 24.68 22.57 -11.77
C ARG A 370 25.05 23.85 -12.54
N GLU A 371 26.07 24.59 -12.10
CA GLU A 371 26.59 25.78 -12.81
C GLU A 371 27.32 25.44 -14.11
N THR A 372 27.73 24.19 -14.30
CA THR A 372 28.47 23.73 -15.48
C THR A 372 27.57 23.10 -16.54
N LEU A 373 26.25 23.07 -16.31
CA LEU A 373 25.29 22.41 -17.19
C LEU A 373 24.98 23.23 -18.44
N SER A 374 24.61 22.52 -19.51
CA SER A 374 23.94 23.15 -20.66
C SER A 374 22.52 23.59 -20.30
N ASP A 375 21.95 24.50 -21.09
CA ASP A 375 20.56 24.96 -20.88
C ASP A 375 19.54 23.80 -20.86
N GLU A 376 19.78 22.76 -21.66
CA GLU A 376 18.95 21.55 -21.73
C GLU A 376 19.01 20.74 -20.43
N ASP A 377 20.22 20.42 -19.96
CA ASP A 377 20.43 19.68 -18.71
C ASP A 377 19.95 20.48 -17.49
N TYR A 378 20.08 21.81 -17.53
CA TYR A 378 19.59 22.70 -16.49
C TYR A 378 18.05 22.66 -16.41
N ALA A 379 17.37 22.75 -17.56
CA ALA A 379 15.92 22.65 -17.67
C ALA A 379 15.38 21.27 -17.27
N ALA A 380 16.17 20.20 -17.46
CA ALA A 380 15.87 18.85 -17.00
C ALA A 380 16.14 18.64 -15.49
N ASN A 381 16.42 19.70 -14.72
CA ASN A 381 16.69 19.67 -13.28
C ASN A 381 17.91 18.82 -12.86
N LYS A 382 18.85 18.54 -13.78
CA LYS A 382 20.04 17.73 -13.45
C LYS A 382 20.85 18.36 -12.30
N TYR A 383 21.32 17.54 -11.37
CA TYR A 383 21.98 17.99 -10.13
C TYR A 383 21.10 18.81 -9.17
N LEU A 384 19.77 18.74 -9.30
CA LEU A 384 18.81 19.26 -8.33
C LEU A 384 18.25 18.11 -7.48
N TYR A 385 18.11 18.34 -6.17
CA TYR A 385 17.69 17.31 -5.22
C TYR A 385 16.70 17.85 -4.18
N GLN A 386 15.99 16.94 -3.52
CA GLN A 386 15.17 17.20 -2.33
C GLN A 386 15.69 16.39 -1.15
N ILE A 387 15.87 17.05 0.00
CA ILE A 387 16.27 16.40 1.24
C ILE A 387 15.10 15.58 1.78
N ILE A 388 15.33 14.30 2.09
CA ILE A 388 14.34 13.43 2.74
C ILE A 388 14.57 13.44 4.24
N GLY A 389 15.83 13.44 4.69
CA GLY A 389 16.17 13.53 6.10
C GLY A 389 17.61 13.10 6.37
N VAL A 390 17.95 13.03 7.65
CA VAL A 390 19.25 12.54 8.12
C VAL A 390 19.05 11.15 8.71
N ALA A 391 19.91 10.22 8.31
CA ALA A 391 19.97 8.87 8.87
C ALA A 391 21.31 8.66 9.59
N ILE A 392 21.35 7.70 10.50
CA ILE A 392 22.58 7.23 11.12
C ILE A 392 22.86 5.82 10.57
N HIS A 393 24.04 5.61 10.00
CA HIS A 393 24.45 4.28 9.58
C HIS A 393 24.53 3.36 10.81
N SER A 394 23.79 2.26 10.82
CA SER A 394 23.65 1.41 12.01
C SER A 394 24.99 0.85 12.51
N GLU A 395 25.87 0.48 11.58
CA GLU A 395 27.18 -0.12 11.89
C GLU A 395 28.27 0.91 12.21
N THR A 396 28.45 1.94 11.37
CA THR A 396 29.53 2.93 11.54
C THR A 396 29.14 4.13 12.40
N ARG A 397 27.85 4.27 12.73
CA ARG A 397 27.23 5.46 13.35
C ARG A 397 27.47 6.75 12.55
N GLU A 398 27.88 6.63 11.29
CA GLU A 398 28.12 7.77 10.43
C GLU A 398 26.80 8.47 10.09
N LYS A 399 26.79 9.80 10.21
CA LYS A 399 25.65 10.63 9.86
C LYS A 399 25.55 10.74 8.34
N LEU A 400 24.46 10.25 7.78
CA LEU A 400 24.19 10.26 6.34
C LEU A 400 23.05 11.21 6.01
N MET A 401 23.20 11.97 4.94
CA MET A 401 22.10 12.70 4.32
C MET A 401 21.39 11.79 3.33
N ILE A 402 20.07 11.65 3.48
CA ILE A 402 19.19 10.94 2.56
C ILE A 402 18.47 11.97 1.70
N TYR A 403 18.61 11.86 0.38
CA TYR A 403 18.12 12.87 -0.57
C TYR A 403 17.72 12.21 -1.89
N GLN A 404 16.73 12.79 -2.56
CA GLN A 404 16.17 12.30 -3.81
C GLN A 404 16.58 13.20 -4.97
N ALA A 405 17.00 12.63 -6.10
CA ALA A 405 17.15 13.39 -7.34
C ALA A 405 15.80 13.93 -7.82
N LEU A 406 15.78 15.17 -8.30
CA LEU A 406 14.62 15.79 -8.94
C LEU A 406 14.73 15.78 -10.47
N TYR A 407 15.52 14.83 -10.99
CA TYR A 407 15.82 14.59 -12.40
C TYR A 407 15.96 13.09 -12.66
N ASP A 408 16.06 12.71 -13.93
CA ASP A 408 16.08 11.32 -14.40
C ASP A 408 14.90 10.49 -13.84
N ASP A 409 15.17 9.45 -13.06
CA ASP A 409 14.23 8.49 -12.51
C ASP A 409 13.86 8.74 -11.03
N PHE A 410 14.20 9.92 -10.49
CA PHE A 410 13.97 10.30 -9.09
C PHE A 410 14.57 9.33 -8.06
N GLN A 411 15.73 8.74 -8.40
CA GLN A 411 16.45 7.82 -7.53
C GLN A 411 16.81 8.46 -6.18
N LEU A 412 16.78 7.64 -5.13
CA LEU A 412 17.16 8.00 -3.77
C LEU A 412 18.64 7.69 -3.53
N TYR A 413 19.36 8.64 -2.94
CA TYR A 413 20.78 8.52 -2.62
C TYR A 413 21.03 8.76 -1.13
N CYS A 414 22.09 8.15 -0.62
CA CYS A 414 22.68 8.46 0.67
C CYS A 414 24.14 8.91 0.49
N ARG A 415 24.60 9.81 1.36
CA ARG A 415 26.00 10.28 1.37
C ARG A 415 26.36 10.82 2.75
N PRO A 416 27.63 10.83 3.16
CA PRO A 416 28.04 11.46 4.41
C PRO A 416 27.51 12.89 4.55
N TYR A 417 26.95 13.22 5.71
CA TYR A 417 26.37 14.52 6.02
C TYR A 417 27.38 15.66 5.82
N GLU A 418 28.65 15.41 6.14
CA GLU A 418 29.75 16.35 5.96
C GLU A 418 29.92 16.80 4.49
N MET A 419 29.54 15.96 3.53
CA MET A 419 29.59 16.33 2.12
C MET A 419 28.56 17.39 1.72
N PHE A 420 27.50 17.60 2.52
CA PHE A 420 26.50 18.64 2.30
C PHE A 420 26.93 19.99 2.87
N ILE A 421 27.74 19.97 3.92
CA ILE A 421 28.24 21.19 4.58
C ILE A 421 29.64 21.60 4.11
N SER A 422 30.40 20.72 3.45
CA SER A 422 31.72 21.05 2.90
C SER A 422 31.69 22.06 1.73
N GLU A 423 32.76 22.85 1.65
CA GLU A 423 33.03 23.83 0.59
C GLU A 423 33.41 23.16 -0.73
N VAL A 424 33.19 23.88 -1.83
CA VAL A 424 33.71 23.47 -3.14
C VAL A 424 35.23 23.65 -3.14
N ASP A 425 35.94 22.66 -3.69
CA ASP A 425 37.37 22.76 -3.96
C ASP A 425 37.60 23.72 -5.14
N HIS A 426 37.82 25.00 -4.84
CA HIS A 426 38.03 26.04 -5.84
C HIS A 426 39.44 26.01 -6.47
N GLU A 427 40.39 25.25 -5.94
CA GLU A 427 41.65 24.98 -6.66
C GLU A 427 41.39 24.05 -7.84
N LYS A 428 40.50 23.06 -7.66
CA LYS A 428 40.07 22.13 -8.70
C LYS A 428 38.99 22.68 -9.63
N TYR A 429 38.10 23.53 -9.11
CA TYR A 429 36.97 24.11 -9.82
C TYR A 429 36.95 25.64 -9.68
N PRO A 430 37.89 26.36 -10.32
CA PRO A 430 38.08 27.79 -10.09
C PRO A 430 36.94 28.68 -10.59
N ASP A 431 36.16 28.19 -11.55
CA ASP A 431 35.09 28.97 -12.19
C ASP A 431 33.73 28.86 -11.48
N ILE A 432 33.59 27.94 -10.53
CA ILE A 432 32.35 27.73 -9.76
C ILE A 432 32.15 28.87 -8.77
N GLN A 433 30.97 29.48 -8.80
CA GLN A 433 30.57 30.57 -7.92
C GLN A 433 29.93 30.05 -6.62
N GLN A 434 29.27 28.90 -6.66
CA GLN A 434 28.73 28.21 -5.50
C GLN A 434 29.83 27.97 -4.45
N MET A 435 29.59 28.40 -3.21
CA MET A 435 30.58 28.29 -2.13
C MET A 435 30.64 26.87 -1.58
N TYR A 436 29.49 26.20 -1.49
CA TYR A 436 29.39 24.87 -0.91
C TYR A 436 29.01 23.80 -1.92
N ARG A 437 29.36 22.55 -1.64
CA ARG A 437 29.05 21.45 -2.57
C ARG A 437 27.55 21.29 -2.82
N PHE A 438 26.75 21.55 -1.79
CA PHE A 438 25.30 21.59 -1.85
C PHE A 438 24.76 22.88 -1.21
N GLU A 439 23.90 23.59 -1.92
CA GLU A 439 23.26 24.80 -1.42
C GLU A 439 21.74 24.72 -1.56
N LYS A 440 21.04 25.22 -0.54
CA LYS A 440 19.58 25.28 -0.52
C LYS A 440 19.08 26.28 -1.57
N ILE A 441 18.07 25.88 -2.32
CA ILE A 441 17.37 26.76 -3.27
C ILE A 441 16.02 27.09 -2.65
N GLY A 442 15.85 28.33 -2.24
CA GLY A 442 14.65 28.83 -1.58
C GLY A 442 14.80 30.29 -1.23
#